data_AF-A0A183BSJ1-F1
#
_entry.id   AF-A0A183BSJ1-F1
#
_cell.length_a   1.000
_cell.length_b   1.000
_cell.length_c   1.000
_cell.angle_alpha   90.00
_cell.angle_beta   90.00
_cell.angle_gamma   90.00
#
_symmetry.space_group_name_H-M   'P 1'
#
loop_
_entity.id
_entity.type
_entity.pdbx_description
1 polymer ?
#
loop_
_entity_poly.entity_id
_entity_poly.type
_entity_poly.pdbx_seq_one_letter_code
_entity_poly.pdbx_strand_id
1 'polypeptide(L)'
;MSEIRLHYCSHLTAEEDEVYPNTVSPRGMALIIENVNFVRFSQSTGSWADSSKMKRLLADMEYTVIYKRNLDLWTQSKALRGVLSMKRRKDISIRRTISTAGVRISSSLLSGVPQIMSRFEEVVGNLCRERESYNKRMAALENEIDQQLLVAEKKAREEGLIFKYTEIARENRKLKNNLSENHLEMTLTKAKLVEIKSEYENRTLLMALEQEHEQPSAAEAQQIQRQLQLL
;
A
#
# COMPACT_ATOMS: atom_id res chain seq x y z
N MET A 1 9.81 0.71 -12.47
CA MET A 1 11.03 1.12 -11.73
C MET A 1 12.05 1.57 -12.76
N SER A 2 12.43 2.85 -12.74
CA SER A 2 13.32 3.45 -13.74
C SER A 2 14.67 3.70 -13.09
N GLU A 3 15.69 2.99 -13.54
CA GLU A 3 17.06 3.03 -13.05
C GLU A 3 17.76 4.31 -13.54
N ILE A 4 18.23 5.16 -12.61
CA ILE A 4 19.00 6.37 -12.95
C ILE A 4 20.48 5.99 -12.96
N ARG A 5 21.04 5.72 -14.15
CA ARG A 5 22.49 5.62 -14.34
C ARG A 5 23.09 7.02 -14.48
N LEU A 6 23.87 7.43 -13.47
CA LEU A 6 24.76 8.58 -13.55
C LEU A 6 26.05 8.14 -14.27
N HIS A 7 26.17 8.46 -15.56
CA HIS A 7 27.45 8.36 -16.25
C HIS A 7 28.35 9.52 -15.79
N TYR A 8 29.36 9.19 -14.98
CA TYR A 8 30.52 10.06 -14.81
C TYR A 8 31.42 9.88 -16.04
N CYS A 9 31.62 10.97 -16.79
CA CYS A 9 32.56 11.01 -17.90
C CYS A 9 33.96 11.18 -17.31
N SER A 10 34.73 10.09 -17.26
CA SER A 10 36.11 10.05 -16.79
C SER A 10 37.04 9.71 -17.95
N HIS A 11 37.39 10.71 -18.76
CA HIS A 11 38.61 10.72 -19.57
C HIS A 11 38.96 12.19 -19.89
N LEU A 12 39.97 12.73 -19.21
CA LEU A 12 40.66 13.94 -19.63
C LEU A 12 42.15 13.60 -19.60
N THR A 13 42.63 13.00 -20.69
CA THR A 13 44.04 13.07 -21.06
C THR A 13 44.23 14.38 -21.78
N ALA A 14 45.09 15.23 -21.23
CA ALA A 14 45.51 16.47 -21.82
C ALA A 14 46.29 16.18 -23.10
N GLU A 15 45.73 16.48 -24.26
CA GLU A 15 46.41 16.95 -25.48
C GLU A 15 45.39 16.94 -26.64
N GLU A 16 45.14 18.15 -27.16
CA GLU A 16 44.35 18.58 -28.33
C GLU A 16 43.40 19.71 -27.90
N ASP A 17 43.39 20.81 -28.65
CA ASP A 17 42.54 21.99 -28.39
C ASP A 17 41.06 21.58 -28.52
N GLU A 18 40.49 21.03 -27.44
CA GLU A 18 39.06 20.70 -27.30
C GLU A 18 38.25 22.00 -27.24
N VAL A 19 38.05 22.60 -28.41
CA VAL A 19 37.08 23.69 -28.58
C VAL A 19 35.68 23.08 -28.46
N TYR A 20 34.97 23.44 -27.39
CA TYR A 20 33.57 23.05 -27.23
C TYR A 20 32.77 23.42 -28.50
N PRO A 21 32.04 22.47 -29.11
CA PRO A 21 31.29 22.74 -30.33
C PRO A 21 30.22 23.81 -30.05
N ASN A 22 30.37 24.97 -30.68
CA ASN A 22 29.56 26.17 -30.42
C ASN A 22 28.69 26.57 -31.63
N THR A 23 28.22 25.58 -32.39
CA THR A 23 27.52 25.76 -33.67
C THR A 23 25.99 25.75 -33.55
N VAL A 24 25.45 25.46 -32.36
CA VAL A 24 24.00 25.36 -32.13
C VAL A 24 23.45 26.75 -31.82
N SER A 25 22.36 27.15 -32.49
CA SER A 25 21.60 28.38 -32.18
C SER A 25 20.23 28.02 -31.58
N PRO A 26 19.87 28.50 -30.37
CA PRO A 26 20.67 29.35 -29.49
C PRO A 26 21.86 28.61 -28.85
N ARG A 27 22.99 29.30 -28.66
CA ARG A 27 24.23 28.73 -28.09
C ARG A 27 24.10 28.31 -26.63
N GLY A 28 23.13 28.90 -25.95
CA GLY A 28 23.15 28.98 -24.51
C GLY A 28 21.85 29.46 -23.90
N MET A 29 21.70 29.24 -22.61
CA MET A 29 20.75 29.96 -21.77
C MET A 29 21.53 30.81 -20.77
N ALA A 30 21.17 32.08 -20.66
CA ALA A 30 21.77 33.00 -19.70
C ALA A 30 20.70 33.53 -18.75
N LEU A 31 20.96 33.47 -17.45
CA LEU A 31 20.07 34.02 -16.43
C LEU A 31 20.71 35.29 -15.84
N ILE A 32 20.04 36.43 -16.04
CA ILE A 32 20.42 37.71 -15.44
C ILE A 32 19.42 38.01 -14.33
N ILE A 33 19.92 38.18 -13.11
CA ILE A 33 19.14 38.62 -11.95
C ILE A 33 19.66 40.00 -11.54
N GLU A 34 18.80 41.01 -11.63
CA GLU A 34 19.12 42.38 -11.23
C GLU A 34 18.30 42.77 -9.99
N ASN A 35 18.96 42.91 -8.84
CA ASN A 35 18.31 43.42 -7.63
C ASN A 35 18.67 44.90 -7.49
N VAL A 36 17.69 45.77 -7.74
CA VAL A 36 17.81 47.23 -7.66
C VAL A 36 17.25 47.76 -6.35
N ASN A 37 16.21 47.09 -5.85
CA ASN A 37 15.49 47.48 -4.63
C ASN A 37 15.96 46.63 -3.46
N PHE A 38 16.80 47.22 -2.62
CA PHE A 38 17.16 46.65 -1.33
C PHE A 38 16.42 47.42 -0.24
N VAL A 39 15.65 46.73 0.59
CA VAL A 39 14.91 47.34 1.71
C VAL A 39 15.85 48.05 2.71
N ARG A 40 17.12 47.63 2.76
CA ARG A 40 18.12 48.12 3.72
C ARG A 40 19.33 48.83 3.11
N PHE A 41 19.42 48.97 1.79
CA PHE A 41 20.59 49.56 1.14
C PHE A 41 20.18 50.63 0.11
N SER A 42 21.09 51.55 -0.18
CA SER A 42 20.89 52.54 -1.24
C SER A 42 20.59 51.86 -2.57
N GLN A 43 19.64 52.41 -3.33
CA GLN A 43 19.31 51.92 -4.65
C GLN A 43 20.57 51.93 -5.53
N SER A 44 20.79 50.84 -6.29
CA SER A 44 21.90 50.77 -7.24
C SER A 44 21.59 51.60 -8.48
N THR A 45 21.73 52.92 -8.38
CA THR A 45 21.54 53.85 -9.50
C THR A 45 22.57 53.52 -10.60
N GLY A 46 22.11 53.21 -11.82
CA GLY A 46 22.98 52.84 -12.95
C GLY A 46 23.04 51.35 -13.29
N SER A 47 22.58 50.45 -12.41
CA SER A 47 22.56 48.98 -12.65
C SER A 47 21.80 48.60 -13.92
N TRP A 48 20.75 49.36 -14.26
CA TRP A 48 19.97 49.20 -15.49
C TRP A 48 20.80 49.30 -16.77
N ALA A 49 21.81 50.19 -16.81
CA ALA A 49 22.67 50.35 -17.97
C ALA A 49 23.55 49.11 -18.18
N ASP A 50 24.05 48.52 -17.09
CA ASP A 50 24.88 47.33 -17.13
C ASP A 50 24.08 46.09 -17.51
N SER A 51 22.88 45.92 -16.95
CA SER A 51 22.02 44.80 -17.30
C SER A 51 21.52 44.89 -18.75
N SER A 52 21.27 46.11 -19.26
CA SER A 52 20.92 46.34 -20.66
C SER A 52 22.07 46.02 -21.61
N LYS A 53 23.30 46.45 -21.28
CA LYS A 53 24.51 46.10 -22.06
C LYS A 53 24.76 44.59 -22.04
N MET A 54 24.65 43.94 -20.88
CA MET A 54 24.83 42.50 -20.72
C MET A 54 23.79 41.70 -21.50
N LYS A 55 22.53 42.15 -21.50
CA LYS A 55 21.45 41.53 -22.29
C LYS A 55 21.72 41.61 -23.79
N ARG A 56 22.19 42.76 -24.29
CA ARG A 56 22.57 42.91 -25.71
C ARG A 56 23.75 42.00 -26.06
N LEU A 57 24.81 42.04 -25.27
CA LEU A 57 26.00 41.20 -25.49
C LEU A 57 25.65 39.70 -25.54
N LEU A 58 24.81 39.22 -24.63
CA LEU A 58 24.40 37.82 -24.61
C LEU A 58 23.48 37.47 -25.80
N ALA A 59 22.64 38.40 -26.24
CA ALA A 59 21.82 38.22 -27.44
C ALA A 59 22.68 38.19 -28.72
N ASP A 60 23.69 39.06 -28.82
CA ASP A 60 24.65 39.09 -29.93
C ASP A 60 25.48 37.79 -30.01
N MET A 61 25.70 37.15 -28.86
CA MET A 61 26.29 35.81 -28.75
C MET A 61 25.26 34.67 -28.90
N GLU A 62 24.04 34.94 -29.36
CA GLU A 62 22.97 33.95 -29.59
C GLU A 62 22.52 33.17 -28.33
N TYR A 63 22.60 33.76 -27.14
CA TYR A 63 22.05 33.17 -25.92
C TYR A 63 20.57 33.51 -25.76
N THR A 64 19.79 32.55 -25.27
CA THR A 64 18.45 32.82 -24.72
C THR A 64 18.59 33.48 -23.35
N VAL A 65 18.29 34.77 -23.26
CA VAL A 65 18.45 35.54 -22.00
C VAL A 65 17.15 35.55 -21.20
N ILE A 66 17.18 34.93 -20.02
CA ILE A 66 16.13 35.02 -19.00
C ILE A 66 16.49 36.15 -18.05
N TYR A 67 15.63 37.16 -17.97
CA TYR A 67 15.85 38.34 -17.16
C TYR A 67 14.86 38.39 -15.99
N LYS A 68 15.35 38.59 -14.77
CA LYS A 68 14.53 38.73 -13.56
C LYS A 68 15.02 39.89 -12.70
N ARG A 69 14.10 40.59 -12.05
CA ARG A 69 14.39 41.75 -11.19
C ARG A 69 13.90 41.54 -9.77
N ASN A 70 14.62 42.11 -8.80
CA ASN A 70 14.20 42.26 -7.41
C ASN A 70 13.68 40.96 -6.80
N LEU A 71 14.46 39.90 -6.93
CA LEU A 71 14.11 38.59 -6.39
C LEU A 71 14.66 38.42 -4.98
N ASP A 72 13.83 37.96 -4.05
CA ASP A 72 14.32 37.43 -2.77
C ASP A 72 15.19 36.17 -2.99
N LEU A 73 15.94 35.76 -1.95
CA LEU A 73 16.89 34.64 -2.04
C LEU A 73 16.23 33.30 -2.41
N TRP A 74 15.00 33.07 -1.94
CA TRP A 74 14.24 31.86 -2.25
C TRP A 74 13.80 31.85 -3.71
N THR A 75 13.31 32.98 -4.21
CA THR A 75 12.87 33.15 -5.60
C THR A 75 14.06 33.09 -6.56
N GLN A 76 15.24 33.63 -6.17
CA GLN A 76 16.49 33.43 -6.92
C GLN A 76 16.86 31.95 -7.01
N SER A 77 16.78 31.22 -5.89
CA SER A 77 17.07 29.78 -5.85
C SER A 77 16.10 28.98 -6.71
N LYS A 78 14.81 29.35 -6.71
CA LYS A 78 13.79 28.74 -7.56
C LYS A 78 14.03 29.03 -9.04
N ALA A 79 14.38 30.26 -9.39
CA ALA A 79 14.73 30.64 -10.76
C ALA A 79 15.94 29.86 -11.28
N LEU A 80 16.98 29.73 -10.46
CA LEU A 80 18.18 28.94 -10.80
C LEU A 80 17.83 27.46 -11.03
N ARG A 81 17.05 26.85 -10.14
CA ARG A 81 16.57 25.47 -10.32
C ARG A 81 15.75 25.30 -11.59
N GLY A 82 14.93 26.29 -11.95
CA GLY A 82 14.18 26.30 -13.21
C GLY A 82 15.09 26.23 -14.43
N VAL A 83 16.09 27.10 -14.51
CA VAL A 83 17.06 27.12 -15.63
C VAL A 83 17.88 25.83 -15.69
N LEU A 84 18.32 25.31 -14.53
CA LEU A 84 19.05 24.03 -14.47
C LEU A 84 18.17 22.84 -14.89
N SER A 85 16.87 22.89 -14.63
CA SER A 85 15.93 21.84 -15.05
C SER A 85 15.66 21.88 -16.56
N MET A 86 15.71 23.06 -17.18
CA MET A 86 15.58 23.22 -18.64
C MET A 86 16.78 22.64 -19.41
N LYS A 87 17.95 22.52 -18.76
CA LYS A 87 19.17 21.92 -19.35
C LYS A 87 19.02 20.45 -19.70
N ARG A 88 18.10 19.71 -19.06
CA ARG A 88 17.95 18.25 -19.28
C ARG A 88 17.40 17.86 -20.66
N ARG A 89 17.15 18.82 -21.57
CA ARG A 89 16.56 18.52 -22.90
C ARG A 89 17.47 18.77 -24.09
N LYS A 90 18.53 19.60 -24.01
CA LYS A 90 19.54 19.83 -25.07
C LYS A 90 20.85 20.35 -24.46
N ASP A 91 22.00 19.92 -24.98
CA ASP A 91 23.35 20.32 -24.55
C ASP A 91 23.58 21.83 -24.76
N ILE A 92 23.36 22.61 -23.70
CA ILE A 92 23.38 24.08 -23.75
C ILE A 92 24.31 24.59 -22.63
N SER A 93 25.20 25.53 -22.98
CA SER A 93 26.09 26.22 -22.04
C SER A 93 25.31 27.22 -21.16
N ILE A 94 25.61 27.25 -19.86
CA ILE A 94 24.97 28.16 -18.89
C ILE A 94 26.03 29.12 -18.34
N ARG A 95 25.77 30.43 -18.50
CA ARG A 95 26.57 31.49 -17.87
C ARG A 95 25.75 32.22 -16.81
N ARG A 96 26.31 32.36 -15.60
CA ARG A 96 25.69 33.04 -14.46
C ARG A 96 26.42 34.35 -14.19
N THR A 97 25.68 35.45 -14.16
CA THR A 97 26.19 36.76 -13.71
C THR A 97 25.23 37.32 -12.68
N ILE A 98 25.73 37.54 -11.46
CA ILE A 98 24.99 38.21 -10.38
C ILE A 98 25.61 39.59 -10.23
N SER A 99 24.85 40.64 -10.52
CA SER A 99 25.24 42.02 -10.20
C SER A 99 24.46 42.46 -8.97
N THR A 100 25.14 42.54 -7.83
CA THR A 100 24.63 43.11 -6.58
C THR A 100 25.50 44.31 -6.22
N ALA A 101 24.90 45.35 -5.62
CA ALA A 101 25.61 46.57 -5.21
C ALA A 101 26.94 46.20 -4.52
N GLY A 102 28.05 46.64 -5.14
CA GLY A 102 29.39 46.26 -4.74
C GLY A 102 29.71 46.82 -3.35
N VAL A 103 29.73 45.95 -2.35
CA VAL A 103 30.58 46.18 -1.18
C VAL A 103 32.01 46.08 -1.71
N ARG A 104 32.76 47.18 -1.67
CA ARG A 104 34.22 47.16 -1.83
C ARG A 104 34.77 46.41 -0.61
N ILE A 105 34.79 45.09 -0.68
CA ILE A 105 35.44 44.26 0.35
C ILE A 105 36.94 44.47 0.13
N SER A 106 37.57 45.26 0.99
CA SER A 106 39.02 45.38 1.04
C SER A 106 39.62 43.97 1.08
N SER A 107 40.69 43.72 0.33
CA SER A 107 41.38 42.41 0.25
C SER A 107 41.80 41.85 1.61
N SER A 108 41.87 42.69 2.65
CA SER A 108 42.08 42.32 4.05
C SER A 108 40.90 41.62 4.75
N LEU A 109 39.66 41.76 4.25
CA LEU A 109 38.46 41.08 4.78
C LEU A 109 38.21 39.71 4.12
N LEU A 110 38.90 39.42 3.01
CA LEU A 110 38.80 38.14 2.30
C LEU A 110 39.65 37.02 2.94
N SER A 111 40.57 37.35 3.86
CA SER A 111 41.47 36.34 4.47
C SER A 111 40.76 35.34 5.40
N GLY A 112 39.53 35.63 5.83
CA GLY A 112 38.69 34.75 6.67
C GLY A 112 37.59 33.98 5.91
N VAL A 113 37.32 34.35 4.65
CA VAL A 113 36.25 33.73 3.85
C VAL A 113 36.51 32.24 3.60
N PRO A 114 37.74 31.78 3.30
CA PRO A 114 38.02 30.35 3.15
C PRO A 114 37.69 29.53 4.41
N GLN A 115 38.00 30.04 5.60
CA GLN A 115 37.71 29.35 6.87
C GLN A 115 36.21 29.30 7.17
N ILE A 116 35.48 30.37 6.85
CA ILE A 116 34.02 30.41 7.00
C ILE A 116 33.36 29.42 6.03
N MET A 117 33.82 29.38 4.78
CA MET A 117 33.32 28.43 3.78
C MET A 117 33.59 26.99 4.18
N SER A 118 34.78 26.69 4.68
CA SER A 118 35.12 25.34 5.16
C SER A 118 34.21 24.89 6.32
N ARG A 119 33.96 25.76 7.31
CA ARG A 119 33.00 25.46 8.40
C ARG A 119 31.58 25.28 7.88
N PHE A 120 31.17 26.09 6.92
CA PHE A 120 29.85 25.97 6.31
C PHE A 120 29.70 24.65 5.56
N GLU A 121 30.69 24.25 4.78
CA GLU A 121 30.73 22.97 4.07
C GLU A 121 30.66 21.79 5.04
N GLU A 122 31.37 21.87 6.16
CA GLU A 122 31.31 20.85 7.22
C GLU A 122 29.90 20.76 7.82
N VAL A 123 29.28 21.89 8.17
CA VAL A 123 27.91 21.92 8.71
C VAL A 123 26.90 21.37 7.70
N VAL A 124 26.98 21.78 6.44
CA VAL A 124 26.09 21.27 5.38
C VAL A 124 26.32 19.78 5.16
N GLY A 125 27.58 19.33 5.15
CA GLY A 125 27.93 17.91 5.03
C GLY A 125 27.37 17.07 6.18
N ASN A 126 27.45 17.57 7.42
CA ASN A 126 26.86 16.93 8.59
C ASN A 126 25.33 16.82 8.46
N LEU A 127 24.65 17.91 8.08
CA LEU A 127 23.20 17.91 7.89
C LEU A 127 22.76 16.95 6.76
N CYS A 128 23.54 16.85 5.67
CA CYS A 128 23.28 15.89 4.61
C CYS A 128 23.38 14.45 5.11
N ARG A 129 24.43 14.11 5.86
CA ARG A 129 24.61 12.76 6.46
C ARG A 129 23.50 12.42 7.45
N GLU A 130 23.12 13.37 8.30
CA GLU A 130 22.05 13.17 9.28
C GLU A 130 20.71 12.94 8.58
N ARG A 131 20.41 13.70 7.52
CA ARG A 131 19.21 13.51 6.71
C ARG A 131 19.19 12.14 6.03
N GLU A 132 20.30 11.71 5.46
CA GLU A 132 20.41 10.36 4.86
C GLU A 132 20.22 9.25 5.90
N SER A 133 20.84 9.40 7.07
CA SER A 133 20.68 8.47 8.19
C SER A 133 19.23 8.40 8.67
N TYR A 134 18.56 9.54 8.79
CA TYR A 134 17.13 9.61 9.10
C TYR A 134 16.28 8.89 8.06
N ASN A 135 16.49 9.18 6.77
CA ASN A 135 15.74 8.54 5.69
C ASN A 135 15.92 7.01 5.69
N LYS A 136 17.13 6.51 5.95
CA LYS A 136 17.40 5.07 6.07
C LYS A 136 16.62 4.45 7.23
N ARG A 137 16.59 5.12 8.39
CA ARG A 137 15.82 4.64 9.55
C ARG A 137 14.32 4.65 9.28
N MET A 138 13.82 5.68 8.60
CA MET A 138 12.41 5.74 8.21
C MET A 138 12.03 4.62 7.24
N ALA A 139 12.84 4.37 6.21
CA ALA A 139 12.59 3.26 5.29
C ALA A 139 12.63 1.89 5.99
N ALA A 140 13.54 1.69 6.95
CA ALA A 140 13.57 0.48 7.75
C ALA A 140 12.31 0.33 8.63
N LEU A 141 11.83 1.43 9.23
CA LEU A 141 10.60 1.44 10.02
C LEU A 141 9.37 1.15 9.17
N GLU A 142 9.27 1.72 7.97
CA GLU A 142 8.19 1.45 7.01
C GLU A 142 8.15 -0.05 6.65
N ASN A 143 9.29 -0.66 6.33
CA ASN A 143 9.37 -2.09 6.04
C ASN A 143 8.95 -2.96 7.24
N GLU A 144 9.34 -2.59 8.46
CA GLU A 144 8.95 -3.30 9.68
C GLU A 144 7.44 -3.23 9.92
N ILE A 145 6.83 -2.05 9.70
CA ILE A 145 5.37 -1.86 9.81
C ILE A 145 4.65 -2.73 8.79
N ASP A 146 5.10 -2.75 7.53
CA ASP A 146 4.50 -3.57 6.47
C ASP A 146 4.60 -5.07 6.80
N GLN A 147 5.74 -5.51 7.34
CA GLN A 147 5.93 -6.88 7.77
C GLN A 147 4.99 -7.26 8.92
N GLN A 148 4.84 -6.38 9.92
CA GLN A 148 3.91 -6.61 11.05
C GLN A 148 2.46 -6.65 10.59
N LEU A 149 2.06 -5.77 9.67
CA LEU A 149 0.72 -5.75 9.10
C LEU A 149 0.42 -7.08 8.39
N LEU A 150 1.35 -7.56 7.56
CA LEU A 150 1.22 -8.83 6.84
C LEU A 150 1.04 -10.02 7.81
N VAL A 151 1.83 -10.05 8.90
CA VAL A 151 1.74 -11.11 9.91
C VAL A 151 0.40 -11.03 10.65
N ALA A 152 -0.06 -9.84 11.01
CA ALA A 152 -1.33 -9.63 11.70
C ALA A 152 -2.52 -10.07 10.83
N GLU A 153 -2.53 -9.71 9.54
CA GLU A 153 -3.57 -10.13 8.59
C GLU A 153 -3.61 -11.65 8.40
N LYS A 154 -2.43 -12.27 8.23
CA LYS A 154 -2.33 -13.73 8.11
C LYS A 154 -2.87 -14.42 9.37
N LYS A 155 -2.48 -13.94 10.56
CA LYS A 155 -2.94 -14.47 11.84
C LYS A 155 -4.46 -14.34 12.00
N ALA A 156 -5.03 -13.17 11.69
CA ALA A 156 -6.48 -12.96 11.76
C ALA A 156 -7.26 -13.89 10.81
N ARG A 157 -6.71 -14.16 9.61
CA ARG A 157 -7.29 -15.12 8.66
C ARG A 157 -7.25 -16.55 9.21
N GLU A 158 -6.11 -16.97 9.77
CA GLU A 158 -5.96 -18.30 10.36
C GLU A 158 -6.88 -18.51 11.55
N GLU A 159 -6.98 -17.53 12.46
CA GLU A 159 -7.91 -17.55 13.59
C GLU A 159 -9.37 -17.64 13.13
N GLY A 160 -9.74 -16.91 12.08
CA GLY A 160 -11.07 -17.01 11.48
C GLY A 160 -11.39 -18.39 10.88
N LEU A 161 -10.40 -19.06 10.29
CA LEU A 161 -10.56 -20.43 9.79
C LEU A 161 -10.69 -21.44 10.93
N ILE A 162 -9.88 -21.30 11.98
CA ILE A 162 -9.95 -22.14 13.18
C ILE A 162 -11.34 -22.03 13.80
N PHE A 163 -11.85 -20.81 13.98
CA PHE A 163 -13.19 -20.57 14.51
C PHE A 163 -14.27 -21.30 13.68
N LYS A 164 -14.27 -21.13 12.36
CA LYS A 164 -15.22 -21.81 11.46
C LYS A 164 -15.12 -23.33 11.56
N TYR A 165 -13.91 -23.88 11.61
CA TYR A 165 -13.69 -25.32 11.75
C TYR A 165 -14.23 -25.84 13.09
N THR A 166 -13.99 -25.11 14.18
CA THR A 166 -14.53 -25.48 15.51
C THR A 166 -16.04 -25.48 15.55
N GLU A 167 -16.69 -24.53 14.86
CA GLU A 167 -18.14 -24.43 14.81
C GLU A 167 -18.76 -25.56 13.98
N ILE A 168 -18.18 -25.86 12.81
CA ILE A 168 -18.58 -27.01 11.99
C ILE A 168 -18.39 -28.32 12.75
N ALA A 169 -17.31 -28.47 13.51
CA ALA A 169 -17.08 -29.65 14.33
C ALA A 169 -18.12 -29.77 15.47
N ARG A 170 -18.50 -28.64 16.07
CA ARG A 170 -19.57 -28.57 17.09
C ARG A 170 -20.92 -28.98 16.50
N GLU A 171 -21.29 -28.45 15.35
CA GLU A 171 -22.55 -28.81 14.66
C GLU A 171 -22.57 -30.28 14.23
N ASN A 172 -21.48 -30.79 13.67
CA ASN A 172 -21.37 -32.21 13.33
C ASN A 172 -21.57 -33.12 14.53
N ARG A 173 -21.02 -32.77 15.71
CA ARG A 173 -21.27 -33.52 16.94
C ARG A 173 -22.74 -33.48 17.34
N LYS A 174 -23.37 -32.30 17.25
CA LYS A 174 -24.81 -32.15 17.53
C LYS A 174 -25.66 -33.01 16.59
N LEU A 175 -25.40 -32.96 15.29
CA LEU A 175 -26.12 -33.75 14.29
C LEU A 175 -25.94 -35.26 14.51
N LYS A 176 -24.71 -35.71 14.83
CA LYS A 176 -24.47 -37.12 15.17
C LYS A 176 -25.25 -37.57 16.40
N ASN A 177 -25.29 -36.74 17.45
CA ASN A 177 -26.06 -37.05 18.66
C ASN A 177 -27.55 -37.14 18.34
N ASN A 178 -28.11 -36.15 17.64
CA ASN A 178 -29.52 -36.16 17.23
C ASN A 178 -29.85 -37.37 16.35
N LEU A 179 -28.96 -37.76 15.43
CA LEU A 179 -29.16 -38.94 14.60
C LEU A 179 -29.18 -40.22 15.44
N SER A 180 -28.27 -40.35 16.41
CA SER A 180 -28.25 -41.51 17.31
C SER A 180 -29.49 -41.59 18.20
N GLU A 181 -29.99 -40.46 18.68
CA GLU A 181 -31.22 -40.36 19.47
C GLU A 181 -32.44 -40.76 18.63
N ASN A 182 -32.58 -40.20 17.43
CA ASN A 182 -33.65 -40.58 16.50
C ASN A 182 -33.61 -42.09 16.16
N HIS A 183 -32.42 -42.67 15.97
CA HIS A 183 -32.29 -44.12 15.75
C HIS A 183 -32.73 -44.93 16.96
N LEU A 184 -32.43 -44.49 18.17
CA LEU A 184 -32.88 -45.13 19.39
C LEU A 184 -34.40 -45.06 19.52
N GLU A 185 -35.01 -43.88 19.33
CA GLU A 185 -36.46 -43.69 19.34
C GLU A 185 -37.18 -44.55 18.30
N MET A 186 -36.64 -44.60 17.08
CA MET A 186 -37.16 -45.45 16.02
C MET A 186 -37.08 -46.93 16.40
N THR A 187 -35.99 -47.37 17.03
CA THR A 187 -35.81 -48.76 17.48
C THR A 187 -36.81 -49.11 18.58
N LEU A 188 -37.01 -48.23 19.55
CA LEU A 188 -38.02 -48.39 20.60
C LEU A 188 -39.44 -48.44 20.04
N THR A 189 -39.76 -47.58 19.08
CA THR A 189 -41.06 -47.57 18.41
C THR A 189 -41.28 -48.87 17.63
N LYS A 190 -40.26 -49.36 16.91
CA LYS A 190 -40.31 -50.63 16.19
C LYS A 190 -40.53 -51.81 17.13
N ALA A 191 -39.87 -51.83 18.30
CA ALA A 191 -40.05 -52.87 19.31
C ALA A 191 -41.51 -52.91 19.82
N LYS A 192 -42.08 -51.76 20.17
CA LYS A 192 -43.48 -51.64 20.60
C LYS A 192 -44.47 -52.12 19.54
N LEU A 193 -44.21 -51.80 18.27
CA LEU A 193 -45.07 -52.26 17.17
C LEU A 193 -45.05 -53.79 17.00
N VAL A 194 -43.90 -54.43 17.21
CA VAL A 194 -43.78 -55.90 17.18
C VAL A 194 -44.56 -56.53 18.34
N GLU A 195 -44.46 -55.95 19.54
CA GLU A 195 -45.20 -56.38 20.72
C GLU A 195 -46.71 -56.32 20.49
N ILE A 196 -47.23 -55.14 20.11
CA ILE A 196 -48.66 -54.93 19.79
C ILE A 196 -49.13 -55.89 18.69
N LYS A 197 -48.32 -56.12 17.66
CA LYS A 197 -48.66 -57.06 16.59
C LYS A 197 -48.83 -58.48 17.15
N SER A 198 -47.92 -58.94 18.00
CA SER A 198 -48.01 -60.27 18.61
C SER A 198 -49.22 -60.41 19.54
N GLU A 199 -49.53 -59.36 20.31
CA GLU A 199 -50.72 -59.33 21.18
C GLU A 199 -52.01 -59.44 20.36
N TYR A 200 -52.08 -58.71 19.24
CA TYR A 200 -53.21 -58.75 18.33
C TYR A 200 -53.39 -60.12 17.67
N GLU A 201 -52.30 -60.73 17.19
CA GLU A 201 -52.31 -62.08 16.61
C GLU A 201 -52.75 -63.12 17.66
N ASN A 202 -52.20 -63.07 18.87
CA ASN A 202 -52.60 -63.95 19.97
C ASN A 202 -54.07 -63.79 20.34
N ARG A 203 -54.58 -62.56 20.41
CA ARG A 203 -55.98 -62.28 20.73
C ARG A 203 -56.93 -62.79 19.66
N THR A 204 -56.52 -62.67 18.39
CA THR A 204 -57.27 -63.20 17.25
C THR A 204 -57.34 -64.72 17.30
N LEU A 205 -56.24 -65.39 17.64
CA LEU A 205 -56.21 -66.84 17.83
C LEU A 205 -57.11 -67.29 18.99
N LEU A 206 -57.08 -66.59 20.13
CA LEU A 206 -57.95 -66.89 21.27
C LEU A 206 -59.44 -66.75 20.92
N MET A 207 -59.83 -65.68 20.23
CA MET A 207 -61.20 -65.50 19.78
C MET A 207 -61.65 -66.61 18.82
N ALA A 208 -60.77 -67.05 17.90
CA ALA A 208 -61.08 -68.15 17.00
C ALA A 208 -61.31 -69.47 17.75
N LEU A 209 -60.51 -69.75 18.80
CA LEU A 209 -60.68 -70.92 19.66
C LEU A 209 -61.96 -70.86 20.50
N GLU A 210 -62.30 -69.69 21.06
CA GLU A 210 -63.57 -69.48 21.78
C GLU A 210 -64.77 -69.75 20.86
N GLN A 211 -64.70 -69.27 19.61
CA GLN A 211 -65.76 -69.45 18.63
C GLN A 211 -65.94 -70.93 18.22
N GLU A 212 -64.88 -71.73 18.17
CA GLU A 212 -64.97 -73.18 17.99
C GLU A 212 -65.59 -73.90 19.20
N HIS A 213 -65.38 -73.39 20.43
CA HIS A 213 -65.89 -74.01 21.65
C HIS A 213 -67.36 -73.68 21.94
N GLU A 214 -67.84 -72.52 21.50
CA GLU A 214 -69.25 -72.10 21.66
C GLU A 214 -70.19 -72.69 20.61
N GLN A 215 -69.67 -73.30 19.52
CA GLN A 215 -70.52 -74.05 18.60
C GLN A 215 -70.80 -75.45 19.19
N PRO A 216 -72.06 -75.78 19.55
CA PRO A 216 -72.39 -77.12 20.01
C PRO A 216 -72.02 -78.11 18.91
N SER A 217 -71.31 -79.18 19.28
CA SER A 217 -70.98 -80.22 18.30
C SER A 217 -72.28 -80.71 17.65
N ALA A 218 -72.27 -81.05 16.37
CA ALA A 218 -73.49 -81.49 15.67
C ALA A 218 -74.22 -82.63 16.41
N ALA A 219 -73.48 -83.43 17.19
CA ALA A 219 -74.04 -84.45 18.07
C ALA A 219 -74.72 -83.88 19.33
N GLU A 220 -74.13 -82.87 19.97
CA GLU A 220 -74.71 -82.19 21.14
C GLU A 220 -75.94 -81.35 20.75
N ALA A 221 -75.88 -80.65 19.61
CA ALA A 221 -77.02 -79.92 19.08
C ALA A 221 -78.22 -80.85 18.80
N GLN A 222 -77.96 -82.02 18.21
CA GLN A 222 -78.98 -83.05 18.01
C GLN A 222 -79.50 -83.64 19.32
N GLN A 223 -78.63 -83.82 20.32
CA GLN A 223 -79.03 -84.34 21.63
C GLN A 223 -79.92 -83.36 22.39
N ILE A 224 -79.57 -82.07 22.40
CA ILE A 224 -80.38 -81.00 22.99
C ILE A 224 -81.74 -80.92 22.27
N GLN A 225 -81.75 -81.01 20.94
CA GLN A 225 -82.99 -81.00 20.16
C GLN A 225 -83.90 -82.21 20.46
N ARG A 226 -83.33 -83.41 20.66
CA ARG A 226 -84.09 -84.59 21.10
C ARG A 226 -84.64 -84.43 22.52
N GLN A 227 -83.89 -83.82 23.43
CA GLN A 227 -84.37 -83.57 24.80
C GLN A 227 -85.50 -82.54 24.82
N LEU A 228 -85.45 -81.51 23.99
CA LEU A 228 -86.53 -80.52 23.84
C LEU A 228 -87.82 -81.11 23.25
N GLN A 229 -87.75 -82.18 22.45
CA GLN A 229 -88.93 -82.88 21.92
C GLN A 229 -89.62 -83.78 22.96
N LEU A 230 -89.02 -83.99 24.13
CA LEU A 230 -89.56 -84.82 25.21
C LEU A 230 -90.22 -83.99 26.34
N LEU A 231 -90.16 -82.66 26.27
CA LEU A 231 -90.88 -81.71 27.13
C LEU A 231 -92.16 -81.23 26.45
#